data_AF-A0A2G1WAJ2-F1
#
_entry.id   AF-A0A2G1WAJ2-F1
#
_cell.length_a   1.000
_cell.length_b   1.000
_cell.length_c   1.000
_cell.angle_alpha   90.00
_cell.angle_beta   90.00
_cell.angle_gamma   90.00
#
_symmetry.space_group_name_H-M   'P 1'
#
loop_
_entity.id
_entity.type
_entity.pdbx_description
1 polymer ?
#
loop_
_entity_poly.entity_id
_entity_poly.type
_entity_poly.pdbx_seq_one_letter_code
_entity_poly.pdbx_strand_id
1 'polypeptide(L)'
;MKVSEEQRGSRIGTDRIDSAAEETERIGASSMPLTDFAGGCLMSLSSVALSCGLLLINGAFVMACLSALSAAGVGWFQGESASQFILFGGPVALLIIQWMMLDYLRFLWRRRHAG
;
A
#
# COMPACT_ATOMS: atom_id res chain seq x y z
N MET A 1 -37.51 32.94 55.43
CA MET A 1 -38.79 32.20 55.24
C MET A 1 -39.47 32.67 53.96
N LYS A 2 -39.32 31.91 52.86
CA LYS A 2 -40.37 31.46 51.94
C LYS A 2 -39.71 30.75 50.75
N VAL A 3 -39.98 29.46 50.69
CA VAL A 3 -39.75 28.57 49.55
C VAL A 3 -41.05 28.56 48.73
N SER A 4 -40.93 28.56 47.40
CA SER A 4 -41.88 28.03 46.41
C SER A 4 -40.99 27.66 45.21
N GLU A 5 -40.74 26.39 44.86
CA GLU A 5 -41.62 25.46 44.11
C GLU A 5 -42.24 26.18 42.89
N GLU A 6 -42.07 25.78 41.62
CA GLU A 6 -42.16 24.44 41.03
C GLU A 6 -41.79 24.49 39.51
N GLN A 7 -41.79 23.34 38.81
CA GLN A 7 -41.60 23.06 37.36
C GLN A 7 -40.15 23.05 36.83
N ARG A 8 -39.49 21.93 36.48
CA ARG A 8 -39.83 20.59 35.93
C ARG A 8 -40.49 20.60 34.55
N GLY A 9 -39.71 20.25 33.52
CA GLY A 9 -40.14 19.83 32.16
C GLY A 9 -39.37 20.56 31.04
N SER A 10 -38.35 20.00 30.38
CA SER A 10 -38.31 18.89 29.41
C SER A 10 -38.80 19.27 27.98
N ARG A 11 -37.98 18.91 26.97
CA ARG A 11 -38.13 18.92 25.48
C ARG A 11 -37.51 20.14 24.78
N ILE A 12 -36.39 20.01 24.06
CA ILE A 12 -36.18 19.48 22.68
C ILE A 12 -36.94 20.29 21.61
N GLY A 13 -36.17 20.86 20.67
CA GLY A 13 -36.61 21.50 19.42
C GLY A 13 -35.98 22.89 19.24
N THR A 14 -34.76 23.01 18.68
CA THR A 14 -34.49 23.44 17.29
C THR A 14 -35.43 24.53 16.78
N ASP A 15 -34.91 25.76 16.66
CA ASP A 15 -35.09 26.65 15.50
C ASP A 15 -34.71 28.09 15.88
N ARG A 16 -33.41 28.40 15.78
CA ARG A 16 -32.97 29.75 15.41
C ARG A 16 -31.61 29.69 14.73
N ILE A 17 -31.68 29.47 13.43
CA ILE A 17 -30.64 29.78 12.46
C ILE A 17 -30.44 31.31 12.42
N ASP A 18 -29.22 31.70 12.06
CA ASP A 18 -28.69 33.04 11.77
C ASP A 18 -27.94 33.79 12.89
N SER A 19 -26.71 33.34 13.15
CA SER A 19 -25.53 34.16 12.86
C SER A 19 -24.25 33.34 12.93
N ALA A 20 -23.78 32.95 11.74
CA ALA A 20 -22.41 33.18 11.29
C ALA A 20 -21.29 33.02 12.31
N ALA A 21 -20.87 31.78 12.55
CA ALA A 21 -19.47 31.36 12.70
C ALA A 21 -19.46 29.99 13.36
N GLU A 22 -19.41 28.92 12.57
CA GLU A 22 -18.51 27.80 12.85
C GLU A 22 -18.56 26.79 11.71
N GLU A 23 -17.38 26.54 11.17
CA GLU A 23 -17.01 25.34 10.41
C GLU A 23 -17.83 25.02 9.16
N THR A 24 -18.00 26.02 8.30
CA THR A 24 -17.90 25.74 6.87
C THR A 24 -16.49 25.24 6.60
N GLU A 25 -16.35 23.91 6.54
CA GLU A 25 -15.67 23.25 5.43
C GLU A 25 -14.43 24.02 4.95
N ARG A 26 -13.42 24.17 5.83
CA ARG A 26 -12.07 24.41 5.36
C ARG A 26 -11.58 23.10 4.75
N ILE A 27 -11.98 22.88 3.50
CA ILE A 27 -11.09 22.43 2.43
C ILE A 27 -9.99 23.52 2.34
N GLY A 28 -9.23 23.67 3.43
CA GLY A 28 -8.07 24.49 3.53
C GLY A 28 -7.04 23.71 2.78
N ALA A 29 -6.80 24.13 1.55
CA ALA A 29 -5.69 23.73 0.72
C ALA A 29 -4.49 23.39 1.62
N SER A 30 -4.28 22.10 1.88
CA SER A 30 -2.93 21.65 2.12
C SER A 30 -2.27 21.90 0.78
N SER A 31 -1.63 23.07 0.66
CA SER A 31 -0.56 23.28 -0.28
C SER A 31 0.48 22.23 0.10
N MET A 32 0.25 20.98 -0.31
CA MET A 32 1.24 19.92 -0.24
C MET A 32 2.42 20.53 -0.98
N PRO A 33 3.53 20.85 -0.28
CA PRO A 33 4.62 21.55 -0.90
C PRO A 33 4.96 20.77 -2.17
N LEU A 34 5.20 21.46 -3.29
CA LEU A 34 5.54 20.81 -4.56
C LEU A 34 6.65 19.76 -4.37
N THR A 35 7.50 19.95 -3.36
CA THR A 35 8.49 19.01 -2.85
C THR A 35 7.94 17.67 -2.37
N ASP A 36 6.82 17.63 -1.62
CA ASP A 36 6.18 16.40 -1.16
C ASP A 36 5.48 15.66 -2.31
N PHE A 37 4.85 16.41 -3.22
CA PHE A 37 4.23 15.82 -4.42
C PHE A 37 5.29 15.26 -5.38
N ALA A 38 6.34 16.05 -5.66
CA ALA A 38 7.48 15.60 -6.45
C ALA A 38 8.22 14.43 -5.78
N GLY A 39 8.35 14.45 -4.45
CA GLY A 39 8.90 13.36 -3.66
C GLY A 39 8.08 12.07 -3.77
N GLY A 40 6.76 12.17 -3.67
CA GLY A 40 5.85 11.04 -3.86
C GLY A 40 5.88 10.47 -5.28
N CYS A 41 5.95 11.33 -6.30
CA CYS A 41 6.10 10.92 -7.70
C CYS A 41 7.45 10.22 -7.94
N LEU A 42 8.57 10.79 -7.44
CA LEU A 42 9.90 10.18 -7.53
C LEU A 42 9.96 8.84 -6.80
N MET A 43 9.33 8.72 -5.63
CA MET A 43 9.25 7.48 -4.89
C MET A 43 8.44 6.42 -5.66
N SER A 44 7.34 6.83 -6.29
CA SER A 44 6.51 5.94 -7.11
C SER A 44 7.24 5.49 -8.38
N LEU A 45 7.91 6.42 -9.07
CA LEU A 45 8.73 6.13 -10.25
C LEU A 45 9.88 5.17 -9.92
N SER A 46 10.60 5.41 -8.83
CA SER A 46 11.67 4.52 -8.40
C SER A 46 11.14 3.14 -8.01
N SER A 47 9.98 3.07 -7.33
CA SER A 47 9.32 1.80 -7.01
C SER A 47 8.92 1.00 -8.25
N VAL A 48 8.37 1.68 -9.27
CA VAL A 48 8.00 1.05 -10.55
C VAL A 48 9.26 0.60 -11.31
N ALA A 49 10.30 1.45 -11.36
CA ALA A 49 11.56 1.11 -12.02
C ALA A 49 12.25 -0.09 -11.36
N LEU A 50 12.29 -0.14 -10.03
CA LEU A 50 12.81 -1.26 -9.28
C LEU A 50 11.99 -2.54 -9.52
N SER A 51 10.67 -2.44 -9.51
CA SER A 51 9.80 -3.59 -9.77
C SER A 51 9.97 -4.13 -11.19
N CYS A 52 10.09 -3.24 -12.17
CA CYS A 52 10.37 -3.60 -13.56
C CYS A 52 11.74 -4.25 -13.72
N GLY A 53 12.78 -3.68 -13.11
CA GLY A 53 14.13 -4.25 -13.11
C GLY A 53 14.17 -5.64 -12.46
N LEU A 54 13.52 -5.81 -11.32
CA LEU A 54 13.42 -7.09 -10.64
C LEU A 54 12.64 -8.12 -11.46
N LEU A 55 11.57 -7.73 -12.16
CA LEU A 55 10.85 -8.63 -13.07
C LEU A 55 11.74 -9.14 -14.21
N LEU A 56 12.57 -8.27 -14.80
CA LEU A 56 13.51 -8.67 -15.85
C LEU A 56 14.56 -9.65 -15.30
N ILE A 57 15.14 -9.35 -14.13
CA ILE A 57 16.11 -10.22 -13.47
C ILE A 57 15.48 -11.57 -13.09
N ASN A 58 14.28 -11.55 -12.51
CA ASN A 58 13.55 -12.76 -12.12
C ASN A 58 13.14 -13.58 -13.36
N GLY A 59 12.76 -12.92 -14.46
CA GLY A 59 12.50 -13.54 -15.76
C GLY A 59 13.73 -14.28 -16.29
N ALA A 60 14.88 -13.61 -16.32
CA ALA A 60 16.14 -14.21 -16.72
C ALA A 60 16.56 -15.36 -15.80
N PHE A 61 16.35 -15.20 -14.48
CA PHE A 61 16.64 -16.23 -13.49
C PHE A 61 15.77 -17.48 -13.68
N VAL A 62 14.46 -17.31 -13.86
CA VAL A 62 13.54 -18.42 -14.13
C VAL A 62 13.94 -19.14 -15.43
N MET A 63 14.24 -18.40 -16.50
CA MET A 63 14.77 -18.95 -17.76
C MET A 63 16.05 -19.79 -17.55
N ALA A 64 16.99 -19.28 -16.75
CA ALA A 64 18.24 -19.99 -16.44
C ALA A 64 17.97 -21.27 -15.63
N CYS A 65 17.09 -21.20 -14.62
CA CYS A 65 16.66 -22.38 -13.86
C CYS A 65 16.00 -23.43 -14.76
N LEU A 66 15.11 -23.01 -15.66
CA LEU A 66 14.45 -23.91 -16.60
C LEU A 66 15.45 -24.58 -17.55
N SER A 67 16.42 -23.82 -18.04
CA SER A 67 17.49 -24.35 -18.89
C SER A 67 18.34 -25.39 -18.16
N ALA A 68 18.68 -25.12 -16.89
CA ALA A 68 19.43 -26.05 -16.04
C ALA A 68 18.61 -27.32 -15.71
N LEU A 69 17.32 -27.18 -15.39
CA LEU A 69 16.42 -28.32 -15.15
C LEU A 69 16.23 -29.16 -16.42
N SER A 70 16.08 -28.51 -17.58
CA SER A 70 16.00 -29.21 -18.87
C SER A 70 17.26 -30.03 -19.13
N ALA A 71 18.45 -29.50 -18.82
CA ALA A 71 19.72 -30.21 -18.96
C ALA A 71 19.85 -31.39 -17.96
N ALA A 72 19.22 -31.30 -16.80
CA ALA A 72 19.19 -32.36 -15.78
C ALA A 72 18.19 -33.49 -16.09
N GLY A 73 17.40 -33.40 -17.16
CA GLY A 73 16.52 -34.47 -17.62
C GLY A 73 15.25 -34.67 -16.77
N VAL A 74 14.81 -33.67 -16.00
CA VAL A 74 13.55 -33.76 -15.22
C VAL A 74 12.33 -33.74 -16.15
N GLY A 75 11.76 -34.92 -16.40
CA GLY A 75 10.62 -35.13 -17.30
C GLY A 75 9.29 -34.48 -16.87
N TRP A 76 9.17 -34.01 -15.61
CA TRP A 76 7.98 -33.28 -15.13
C TRP A 76 7.78 -31.92 -15.83
N PHE A 77 8.82 -31.39 -16.48
CA PHE A 77 8.77 -30.12 -17.22
C PHE A 77 8.38 -30.25 -18.70
N GLN A 78 8.12 -31.46 -19.20
CA GLN A 78 7.74 -31.67 -20.61
C GLN A 78 6.33 -31.16 -20.96
N GLY A 79 5.53 -30.78 -19.97
CA GLY A 79 4.25 -30.11 -20.22
C GLY A 79 4.49 -28.69 -20.73
N GLU A 80 4.24 -28.45 -22.02
CA GLU A 80 4.39 -27.13 -22.67
C GLU A 80 3.59 -26.02 -21.96
N SER A 81 2.44 -26.38 -21.35
CA SER A 81 1.64 -25.46 -20.55
C SER A 81 2.26 -25.12 -19.18
N ALA A 82 2.98 -26.07 -18.56
CA ALA A 82 3.57 -25.88 -17.24
C ALA A 82 4.82 -24.98 -17.30
N SER A 83 5.66 -25.15 -18.34
CA SER A 83 6.80 -24.28 -18.58
C SER A 83 6.37 -22.86 -18.89
N GLN A 84 5.30 -22.68 -19.68
CA GLN A 84 4.73 -21.37 -19.98
C GLN A 84 4.16 -20.71 -18.73
N PHE A 85 3.41 -21.46 -17.91
CA PHE A 85 2.89 -20.94 -16.65
C PHE A 85 4.02 -20.49 -15.71
N ILE A 86 5.13 -21.22 -15.63
CA ILE A 86 6.26 -20.88 -14.76
C ILE A 86 7.06 -19.69 -15.33
N LEU A 87 7.20 -19.58 -16.65
CA LEU A 87 7.84 -18.43 -17.29
C LEU A 87 7.10 -17.12 -17.04
N PHE A 88 5.76 -17.16 -16.98
CA PHE A 88 4.95 -15.97 -16.70
C PHE A 88 4.69 -15.74 -15.21
N GLY A 89 4.33 -16.80 -14.47
CA GLY A 89 3.98 -16.73 -13.06
C GLY A 89 5.19 -16.69 -12.13
N GLY A 90 6.28 -17.37 -12.48
CA GLY A 90 7.49 -17.45 -11.68
C GLY A 90 8.11 -16.08 -11.37
N PRO A 91 8.33 -15.20 -12.37
CA PRO A 91 8.90 -13.88 -12.13
C PRO A 91 8.02 -12.98 -11.25
N VAL A 92 6.70 -13.09 -11.41
CA VAL A 92 5.71 -12.34 -10.60
C VAL A 92 5.68 -12.88 -9.17
N ALA A 93 5.67 -14.20 -8.98
CA ALA A 93 5.70 -14.82 -7.66
C ALA A 93 6.98 -14.46 -6.88
N LEU A 94 8.14 -14.51 -7.55
CA LEU A 94 9.42 -14.06 -7.00
C LEU A 94 9.36 -12.58 -6.59
N LEU A 95 8.75 -11.73 -7.42
CA LEU A 95 8.58 -10.30 -7.10
C LEU A 95 7.71 -10.10 -5.85
N ILE A 96 6.61 -10.84 -5.71
CA ILE A 96 5.74 -10.77 -4.52
C ILE A 96 6.51 -11.17 -3.26
N ILE A 97 7.30 -12.25 -3.32
CA ILE A 97 8.13 -12.70 -2.20
C ILE A 97 9.18 -11.65 -1.85
N GLN A 98 9.84 -11.05 -2.85
CA GLN A 98 10.82 -9.99 -2.66
C GLN A 98 10.20 -8.76 -1.97
N TRP A 99 8.99 -8.37 -2.38
CA TRP A 99 8.25 -7.28 -1.76
C TRP A 99 7.83 -7.60 -0.33
N MET A 100 7.35 -8.82 -0.06
CA MET A 100 7.05 -9.26 1.31
C MET A 100 8.29 -9.22 2.21
N MET A 101 9.45 -9.61 1.68
CA MET A 101 10.70 -9.53 2.43
C MET A 101 11.09 -8.07 2.73
N LEU A 102 10.87 -7.16 1.78
CA LEU A 102 11.11 -5.73 1.96
C LEU A 102 10.17 -5.14 3.01
N ASP A 103 8.89 -5.51 3.00
CA ASP A 103 7.92 -5.12 4.02
C ASP A 103 8.28 -5.64 5.41
N TYR A 104 8.74 -6.90 5.50
CA TYR A 104 9.21 -7.48 6.76
C TYR A 104 10.46 -6.76 7.27
N LEU A 105 11.42 -6.47 6.38
CA LEU A 105 12.62 -5.71 6.72
C LEU A 105 12.27 -4.30 7.20
N ARG A 106 11.35 -3.64 6.50
CA ARG A 106 10.84 -2.30 6.88
C ARG A 106 10.13 -2.34 8.23
N PHE A 107 9.40 -3.41 8.53
CA PHE A 107 8.78 -3.63 9.82
C PHE A 107 9.82 -3.83 10.94
N LEU A 108 10.83 -4.65 10.71
CA LEU A 108 11.91 -4.89 11.66
C LEU A 108 12.73 -3.62 11.92
N TRP A 109 12.98 -2.83 10.88
CA TRP A 109 13.74 -1.59 11.00
C TRP A 109 12.96 -0.52 11.79
N ARG A 110 11.65 -0.42 11.60
CA ARG A 110 10.77 0.42 12.45
C ARG A 110 10.80 -0.02 13.91
N ARG A 111 10.78 -1.33 14.17
CA ARG A 111 10.89 -1.85 15.54
C ARG A 111 12.23 -1.51 16.20
N ARG A 112 13.33 -1.53 15.44
CA ARG A 112 14.66 -1.15 15.97
C ARG A 112 14.83 0.34 16.25
N HIS A 113 14.22 1.23 15.47
CA HIS A 113 14.33 2.68 15.69
C HIS A 113 13.34 3.22 16.75
N ALA A 114 12.39 2.40 17.20
CA ALA A 114 11.43 2.75 18.25
C ALA A 114 11.85 2.28 19.65
N GLY A 115 13.07 1.75 19.81
CA GLY A 115 13.62 1.25 21.07
C GLY A 115 14.94 1.93 21.43
#